data_AF-V9FCL0-F1
#
_entry.id   AF-V9FCL0-F1
#
_cell.length_a   1.000
_cell.length_b   1.000
_cell.length_c   1.000
_cell.angle_alpha   90.00
_cell.angle_beta   90.00
_cell.angle_gamma   90.00
#
_symmetry.space_group_name_H-M   'P 1'
#
loop_
_entity.id
_entity.type
_entity.pdbx_description
1 polymer ?
#
loop_
_entity_poly.entity_id
_entity_poly.type
_entity_poly.pdbx_seq_one_letter_code
_entity_poly.pdbx_strand_id
1 'polypeptide(L)'
;MSEAIAEANALVQGTLVPVKDLALVRKTIVCSLNVTDALPVLASIEEVGSPSWSATSIVQLARKQKVQQKVTIVFPKNYLSKYIAGINTYRKSLPSEHDAGKMGVSIRKLGTFAEKDLLTMRDWHNETPKLEAVRDLCSWIRASKFSRIALSTPLNNCATVDLKACATRLEAIDVNKAISNRFSKGVMHELAYFRRSEWLDDGCLRVVMSHLMDQDLDNNGQSRIGGVNPLYARVHESMKKEVITSSPFNTSNRLVLIPIYIDGHWAGAVFDYENSKAIIFEPMQTSKYYIGVCEVLDEYFGEYATELEPIQQRAPRQEDTNSCGPLVLLFFECMIRRIPVPNIPSEHIAYLRFRYFFLSTKGAFCRSPGLRE
;
A
#
# COMPACT_ATOMS: atom_id res chain seq x y z
N MET A 1 -15.60 46.17 -6.49
CA MET A 1 -14.76 45.05 -6.95
C MET A 1 -14.22 44.19 -5.79
N SER A 2 -14.04 44.74 -4.58
CA SER A 2 -13.66 43.99 -3.38
C SER A 2 -14.80 43.19 -2.73
N GLU A 3 -16.04 43.68 -2.77
CA GLU A 3 -17.20 42.96 -2.20
C GLU A 3 -17.60 41.73 -3.02
N ALA A 4 -17.52 41.80 -4.35
CA ALA A 4 -17.82 40.65 -5.23
C ALA A 4 -16.81 39.49 -5.08
N ILE A 5 -15.56 39.79 -4.70
CA ILE A 5 -14.54 38.77 -4.40
C ILE A 5 -14.78 38.17 -3.01
N ALA A 6 -15.26 38.97 -2.05
CA ALA A 6 -15.66 38.47 -0.73
C ALA A 6 -16.91 37.58 -0.82
N GLU A 7 -17.89 37.94 -1.66
CA GLU A 7 -19.08 37.13 -1.93
C GLU A 7 -18.76 35.82 -2.68
N ALA A 8 -17.82 35.85 -3.64
CA ALA A 8 -17.35 34.65 -4.32
C ALA A 8 -16.62 33.69 -3.36
N ASN A 9 -15.81 34.22 -2.43
CA ASN A 9 -15.14 33.41 -1.41
C ASN A 9 -16.11 32.90 -0.32
N ALA A 10 -17.16 33.66 0.00
CA ALA A 10 -18.22 33.21 0.90
C ALA A 10 -19.11 32.12 0.26
N LEU A 11 -19.32 32.14 -1.06
CA LEU A 11 -20.03 31.07 -1.78
C LEU A 11 -19.26 29.74 -1.78
N VAL A 12 -17.93 29.78 -1.71
CA VAL A 12 -17.06 28.59 -1.64
C VAL A 12 -17.01 28.01 -0.20
N GLN A 13 -17.51 28.74 0.80
CA GLN A 13 -17.61 28.26 2.19
C GLN A 13 -18.94 27.56 2.53
N GLY A 14 -19.92 27.57 1.61
CA GLY A 14 -21.02 26.63 1.70
C GLY A 14 -20.52 25.25 1.31
N THR A 15 -20.48 24.29 2.24
CA THR A 15 -20.19 22.89 1.96
C THR A 15 -21.16 22.40 0.89
N LEU A 16 -20.79 22.48 -0.39
CA LEU A 16 -21.53 21.90 -1.49
C LEU A 16 -21.50 20.39 -1.25
N VAL A 17 -22.55 19.88 -0.61
CA VAL A 17 -22.74 18.44 -0.42
C VAL A 17 -22.67 17.83 -1.82
N PRO A 18 -21.70 16.96 -2.11
CA PRO A 18 -21.59 16.37 -3.44
C PRO A 18 -22.92 15.72 -3.81
N VAL A 19 -23.38 15.97 -5.02
CA VAL A 19 -24.63 15.37 -5.50
C VAL A 19 -24.47 13.85 -5.44
N LYS A 20 -25.34 13.18 -4.66
CA LYS A 20 -25.40 11.71 -4.58
C LYS A 20 -25.75 11.17 -5.97
N ASP A 21 -24.75 10.81 -6.77
CA ASP A 21 -24.93 10.28 -8.12
C ASP A 21 -23.73 9.43 -8.55
N LEU A 22 -24.01 8.18 -8.90
CA LEU A 22 -23.01 7.22 -9.36
C LEU A 22 -22.32 7.66 -10.66
N ALA A 23 -22.97 8.49 -11.49
CA ALA A 23 -22.32 9.08 -12.65
C ALA A 23 -21.16 10.01 -12.27
N LEU A 24 -21.32 10.77 -11.18
CA LEU A 24 -20.25 11.61 -10.64
C LEU A 24 -19.13 10.75 -10.06
N VAL A 25 -19.46 9.70 -9.29
CA VAL A 25 -18.47 8.72 -8.79
C VAL A 25 -17.65 8.13 -9.93
N ARG A 26 -18.29 7.69 -11.00
CA ARG A 26 -17.60 7.15 -12.19
C ARG A 26 -16.60 8.15 -12.76
N LYS A 27 -17.02 9.40 -12.94
CA LYS A 27 -16.16 10.46 -13.46
C LYS A 27 -14.99 10.72 -12.53
N THR A 28 -15.24 10.80 -11.22
CA THR A 28 -14.22 11.04 -10.20
C THR A 28 -13.16 9.94 -10.18
N ILE A 29 -13.57 8.67 -10.16
CA ILE A 29 -12.64 7.52 -10.17
C ILE A 29 -11.71 7.57 -11.39
N VAL A 30 -12.19 8.04 -12.55
CA VAL A 30 -11.40 8.16 -13.78
C VAL A 30 -10.49 9.39 -13.78
N CYS A 31 -10.90 10.49 -13.16
CA CYS A 31 -10.22 11.79 -13.29
C CYS A 31 -9.23 12.11 -12.17
N SER A 32 -9.59 11.83 -10.91
CA SER A 32 -8.77 12.17 -9.74
C SER A 32 -9.11 11.20 -8.62
N LEU A 33 -8.15 10.34 -8.28
CA LEU A 33 -8.29 9.38 -7.18
C LEU A 33 -7.36 9.75 -6.01
N ASN A 34 -7.48 10.97 -5.52
CA ASN A 34 -6.80 11.46 -4.31
C ASN A 34 -7.80 11.72 -3.18
N VAL A 35 -7.32 11.89 -1.95
CA VAL A 35 -8.19 12.08 -0.77
C VAL A 35 -8.98 13.38 -0.85
N THR A 36 -8.35 14.47 -1.31
CA THR A 36 -8.96 15.81 -1.36
C THR A 36 -10.18 15.87 -2.28
N ASP A 37 -10.06 15.32 -3.49
CA ASP A 37 -11.07 15.46 -4.54
C ASP A 37 -12.05 14.28 -4.55
N ALA A 38 -11.54 13.05 -4.36
CA ALA A 38 -12.32 11.86 -4.61
C ALA A 38 -13.18 11.46 -3.42
N LEU A 39 -12.61 11.50 -2.22
CA LEU A 39 -13.26 10.96 -1.03
C LEU A 39 -14.60 11.64 -0.70
N PRO A 40 -14.77 12.97 -0.80
CA PRO A 40 -16.06 13.61 -0.58
C PRO A 40 -17.16 13.09 -1.54
N VAL A 41 -16.80 12.85 -2.80
CA VAL A 41 -17.73 12.34 -3.83
C VAL A 41 -18.12 10.89 -3.52
N LEU A 42 -17.14 10.02 -3.25
CA LEU A 42 -17.41 8.61 -2.98
C LEU A 42 -18.18 8.43 -1.66
N ALA A 43 -17.86 9.21 -0.63
CA ALA A 43 -18.56 9.18 0.66
C ALA A 43 -19.98 9.75 0.60
N SER A 44 -20.38 10.42 -0.50
CA SER A 44 -21.75 10.90 -0.67
C SER A 44 -22.75 9.77 -0.96
N ILE A 45 -22.28 8.62 -1.45
CA ILE A 45 -23.12 7.45 -1.76
C ILE A 45 -22.98 6.41 -0.65
N GLU A 46 -24.10 5.79 -0.30
CA GLU A 46 -24.18 4.80 0.76
C GLU A 46 -24.44 3.41 0.17
N GLU A 47 -23.87 2.39 0.81
CA GLU A 47 -24.24 1.00 0.57
C GLU A 47 -25.62 0.72 1.15
N VAL A 48 -26.46 0.03 0.38
CA VAL A 48 -27.76 -0.47 0.85
C VAL A 48 -27.78 -2.00 0.86
N GLY A 49 -28.68 -2.57 1.67
CA GLY A 49 -28.84 -4.02 1.76
C GLY A 49 -29.12 -4.69 0.41
N SER A 50 -28.70 -5.95 0.28
CA SER A 50 -28.90 -6.73 -0.93
C SER A 50 -30.39 -6.92 -1.23
N PRO A 51 -30.86 -6.63 -2.45
CA PRO A 51 -32.20 -7.00 -2.89
C PRO A 51 -32.41 -8.51 -2.87
N SER A 52 -33.66 -8.94 -2.63
CA SER A 52 -34.01 -10.36 -2.69
C SER A 52 -33.72 -10.95 -4.07
N TRP A 53 -33.21 -12.17 -4.10
CA TRP A 53 -32.85 -12.86 -5.34
C TRP A 53 -34.08 -13.13 -6.20
N SER A 54 -35.23 -13.44 -5.59
CA SER A 54 -36.51 -13.63 -6.29
C SER A 54 -37.09 -12.33 -6.87
N ALA A 55 -36.53 -11.18 -6.49
CA ALA A 55 -36.90 -9.87 -6.99
C ALA A 55 -35.95 -9.34 -8.07
N THR A 56 -34.89 -10.09 -8.43
CA THR A 56 -33.82 -9.61 -9.31
C THR A 56 -33.71 -10.48 -10.56
N SER A 57 -33.68 -9.87 -11.74
CA SER A 57 -33.46 -10.55 -13.02
C SER A 57 -32.39 -9.85 -13.86
N ILE A 58 -31.62 -10.64 -14.61
CA ILE A 58 -30.70 -10.13 -15.64
C ILE A 58 -31.52 -9.85 -16.89
N VAL A 59 -31.30 -8.67 -17.49
CA VAL A 59 -32.09 -8.21 -18.64
C VAL A 59 -31.19 -7.64 -19.73
N GLN A 60 -31.61 -7.83 -20.98
CA GLN A 60 -31.09 -7.11 -22.13
C GLN A 60 -31.82 -5.77 -22.26
N LEU A 61 -31.08 -4.66 -22.26
CA LEU A 61 -31.61 -3.31 -22.29
C LEU A 61 -32.01 -2.94 -23.72
N ALA A 62 -33.26 -3.16 -24.07
CA ALA A 62 -33.85 -2.65 -25.31
C ALA A 62 -34.06 -1.13 -25.25
N ARG A 63 -34.18 -0.47 -26.41
CA ARG A 63 -34.34 1.01 -26.54
C ARG A 63 -35.50 1.61 -25.70
N LYS A 64 -36.50 0.81 -25.28
CA LYS A 64 -37.70 1.26 -24.53
C LYS A 64 -37.66 0.97 -23.02
N GLN A 65 -36.62 0.33 -22.49
CA GLN A 65 -36.55 0.01 -21.06
C GLN A 65 -36.13 1.25 -20.25
N LYS A 66 -36.90 1.60 -19.22
CA LYS A 66 -36.57 2.72 -18.32
C LYS A 66 -35.42 2.31 -17.40
N VAL A 67 -34.20 2.63 -17.82
CA VAL A 67 -32.99 2.52 -16.99
C VAL A 67 -32.99 3.68 -15.99
N GLN A 68 -32.58 3.39 -14.76
CA GLN A 68 -32.43 4.41 -13.73
C GLN A 68 -31.36 5.43 -14.15
N GLN A 69 -31.76 6.70 -14.28
CA GLN A 69 -30.87 7.76 -14.75
C GLN A 69 -30.01 8.37 -13.63
N LYS A 70 -30.54 8.40 -12.41
CA LYS A 70 -29.84 8.89 -11.22
C LYS A 70 -29.78 7.79 -10.17
N VAL A 71 -28.59 7.22 -10.00
CA VAL A 71 -28.33 6.13 -9.06
C VAL A 71 -27.62 6.72 -7.85
N THR A 72 -28.24 6.62 -6.68
CA THR A 72 -27.78 7.26 -5.45
C THR A 72 -27.35 6.27 -4.37
N ILE A 73 -27.22 4.99 -4.73
CA ILE A 73 -26.97 3.86 -3.83
C ILE A 73 -25.91 2.94 -4.45
N VAL A 74 -25.22 2.18 -3.60
CA VAL A 74 -24.34 1.08 -3.98
C VAL A 74 -24.89 -0.22 -3.38
N PHE A 75 -24.85 -1.32 -4.13
CA PHE A 75 -25.19 -2.64 -3.59
C PHE A 75 -23.97 -3.34 -2.99
N PRO A 76 -24.15 -4.36 -2.13
CA PRO A 76 -23.02 -5.05 -1.49
C PRO A 76 -22.14 -5.78 -2.50
N LYS A 77 -20.83 -5.86 -2.21
CA LYS A 77 -19.82 -6.41 -3.14
C LYS A 77 -20.13 -7.83 -3.63
N ASN A 78 -20.60 -8.70 -2.73
CA ASN A 78 -20.98 -10.08 -3.06
C ASN A 78 -22.17 -10.15 -4.04
N TYR A 79 -23.17 -9.29 -3.87
CA TYR A 79 -24.30 -9.16 -4.78
C TYR A 79 -23.81 -8.72 -6.17
N LEU A 80 -22.98 -7.66 -6.23
CA LEU A 80 -22.41 -7.16 -7.47
C LEU A 80 -21.61 -8.23 -8.22
N SER A 81 -20.69 -8.92 -7.54
CA SER A 81 -19.88 -9.98 -8.14
C SER A 81 -20.74 -11.07 -8.79
N LYS A 82 -21.80 -11.49 -8.11
CA LYS A 82 -22.73 -12.51 -8.62
C LYS A 82 -23.44 -12.06 -9.89
N TYR A 83 -24.00 -10.85 -9.91
CA TYR A 83 -24.77 -10.38 -11.06
C TYR A 83 -23.89 -9.95 -12.24
N ILE A 84 -22.70 -9.42 -12.00
CA ILE A 84 -21.71 -9.17 -13.05
C ILE A 84 -21.28 -10.51 -13.69
N ALA A 85 -20.99 -11.53 -12.88
CA ALA A 85 -20.70 -12.88 -13.39
C ALA A 85 -21.90 -13.46 -14.18
N GLY A 86 -23.11 -13.31 -13.65
CA GLY A 86 -24.33 -13.75 -14.33
C GLY A 86 -24.55 -13.06 -15.67
N ILE A 87 -24.31 -11.74 -15.76
CA ILE A 87 -24.37 -10.99 -17.02
C ILE A 87 -23.38 -11.58 -18.02
N ASN A 88 -22.15 -11.86 -17.60
CA ASN A 88 -21.13 -12.45 -18.46
C ASN A 88 -21.53 -13.86 -18.95
N THR A 89 -22.11 -14.68 -18.08
CA THR A 89 -22.61 -16.02 -18.46
C THR A 89 -23.77 -15.91 -19.45
N TYR A 90 -24.75 -15.05 -19.18
CA TYR A 90 -25.89 -14.84 -20.06
C TYR A 90 -25.45 -14.32 -21.43
N ARG A 91 -24.53 -13.35 -21.45
CA ARG A 91 -23.95 -12.82 -22.68
C ARG A 91 -23.31 -13.91 -23.54
N LYS A 92 -22.56 -14.84 -22.93
CA LYS A 92 -21.94 -15.97 -23.65
C LYS A 92 -22.95 -16.98 -24.19
N SER A 93 -24.18 -17.01 -23.66
CA SER A 93 -25.24 -17.88 -24.16
C SER A 93 -25.99 -17.31 -25.37
N LEU A 94 -25.73 -16.04 -25.74
CA LEU A 94 -26.40 -15.39 -26.86
C LEU A 94 -25.76 -15.76 -28.20
N PRO A 95 -26.54 -15.89 -29.29
CA PRO A 95 -26.06 -16.40 -30.58
C PRO A 95 -25.03 -15.50 -31.29
N SER A 96 -25.00 -14.20 -31.01
CA SER A 96 -24.03 -13.26 -31.59
C SER A 96 -23.63 -12.13 -30.62
N GLU A 97 -22.43 -11.57 -30.79
CA GLU A 97 -22.02 -10.35 -30.04
C GLU A 97 -22.90 -9.14 -30.37
N HIS A 98 -23.49 -9.12 -31.57
CA HIS A 98 -24.42 -8.07 -31.98
C HIS A 98 -25.75 -8.14 -31.20
N ASP A 99 -26.12 -9.34 -30.72
CA ASP A 99 -27.25 -9.59 -29.81
C ASP A 99 -26.90 -9.34 -28.34
N ALA A 100 -25.62 -9.23 -27.98
CA ALA A 100 -25.21 -9.02 -26.59
C ALA A 100 -25.74 -7.70 -26.00
N GLY A 101 -26.07 -6.71 -26.86
CA GLY A 101 -26.73 -5.46 -26.49
C GLY A 101 -26.09 -4.73 -25.30
N LYS A 102 -26.84 -3.78 -24.72
CA LYS A 102 -26.51 -3.25 -23.39
C LYS A 102 -27.18 -4.17 -22.37
N MET A 103 -26.43 -4.66 -21.38
CA MET A 103 -26.97 -5.53 -20.33
C MET A 103 -27.26 -4.75 -19.05
N GLY A 104 -28.10 -5.31 -18.20
CA GLY A 104 -28.40 -4.74 -16.89
C GLY A 104 -29.09 -5.73 -15.96
N VAL A 105 -29.43 -5.21 -14.78
CA VAL A 105 -30.17 -5.93 -13.75
C VAL A 105 -31.45 -5.17 -13.45
N SER A 106 -32.59 -5.85 -13.60
CA SER A 106 -33.89 -5.34 -13.20
C SER A 106 -34.25 -5.85 -11.82
N ILE A 107 -34.59 -4.92 -10.93
CA ILE A 107 -34.90 -5.19 -9.53
C ILE A 107 -36.31 -4.69 -9.25
N ARG A 108 -37.18 -5.60 -8.78
CA ARG A 108 -38.57 -5.26 -8.48
C ARG A 108 -38.61 -4.10 -7.49
N LYS A 109 -39.41 -3.07 -7.81
CA LYS A 109 -39.58 -1.81 -7.06
C LYS A 109 -38.39 -0.84 -7.06
N LEU A 110 -37.18 -1.26 -7.43
CA LEU A 110 -36.01 -0.37 -7.53
C LEU A 110 -35.70 0.07 -8.97
N GLY A 111 -36.19 -0.67 -9.97
CA GLY A 111 -35.99 -0.34 -11.37
C GLY A 111 -34.83 -1.11 -12.01
N THR A 112 -34.36 -0.63 -13.15
CA THR A 112 -33.32 -1.31 -13.93
C THR A 112 -32.00 -0.54 -13.88
N PHE A 113 -30.93 -1.23 -13.48
CA PHE A 113 -29.56 -0.71 -13.41
C PHE A 113 -28.77 -1.23 -14.61
N ALA A 114 -28.02 -0.36 -15.29
CA ALA A 114 -27.17 -0.82 -16.37
C ALA A 114 -25.92 -1.51 -15.84
N GLU A 115 -25.33 -2.41 -16.62
CA GLU A 115 -24.08 -3.09 -16.28
C GLU A 115 -22.97 -2.10 -15.89
N LYS A 116 -22.84 -0.98 -16.64
CA LYS A 116 -21.89 0.09 -16.32
C LYS A 116 -22.06 0.64 -14.89
N ASP A 117 -23.29 0.67 -14.38
CA ASP A 117 -23.60 1.16 -13.04
C ASP A 117 -23.15 0.11 -12.01
N LEU A 118 -23.44 -1.17 -12.25
CA LEU A 118 -22.93 -2.28 -11.40
C LEU A 118 -21.39 -2.32 -11.36
N LEU A 119 -20.72 -2.10 -12.49
CA LEU A 119 -19.26 -1.99 -12.55
C LEU A 119 -18.76 -0.78 -11.75
N THR A 120 -19.45 0.36 -11.85
CA THR A 120 -19.08 1.55 -11.06
C THR A 120 -19.26 1.31 -9.56
N MET A 121 -20.32 0.60 -9.14
CA MET A 121 -20.51 0.20 -7.75
C MET A 121 -19.40 -0.73 -7.27
N ARG A 122 -18.95 -1.66 -8.13
CA ARG A 122 -17.81 -2.54 -7.82
C ARG A 122 -16.52 -1.74 -7.69
N ASP A 123 -16.30 -0.77 -8.57
CA ASP A 123 -15.11 0.08 -8.53
C ASP A 123 -15.13 0.99 -7.29
N TRP A 124 -16.30 1.53 -6.89
CA TRP A 124 -16.50 2.20 -5.61
C TRP A 124 -16.07 1.31 -4.42
N HIS A 125 -16.49 0.05 -4.42
CA HIS A 125 -16.07 -0.94 -3.40
C HIS A 125 -14.57 -1.22 -3.38
N ASN A 126 -13.88 -1.06 -4.51
CA ASN A 126 -12.45 -1.30 -4.61
C ASN A 126 -11.62 -0.06 -4.24
N GLU A 127 -12.09 1.13 -4.61
CA GLU A 127 -11.33 2.37 -4.45
C GLU A 127 -11.62 3.10 -3.13
N THR A 128 -12.84 3.03 -2.58
CA THR A 128 -13.19 3.69 -1.31
C THR A 128 -12.26 3.27 -0.16
N PRO A 129 -12.01 1.96 0.11
CA PRO A 129 -11.13 1.57 1.20
C PRO A 129 -9.69 2.07 1.07
N LYS A 130 -9.19 2.22 -0.18
CA LYS A 130 -7.85 2.77 -0.45
C LYS A 130 -7.77 4.24 -0.05
N LEU A 131 -8.76 5.04 -0.47
CA LEU A 131 -8.86 6.45 -0.10
C LEU A 131 -9.00 6.63 1.40
N GLU A 132 -9.78 5.78 2.07
CA GLU A 132 -9.95 5.82 3.51
C GLU A 132 -8.67 5.46 4.27
N ALA A 133 -7.92 4.45 3.80
CA ALA A 133 -6.63 4.08 4.37
C ALA A 133 -5.60 5.21 4.24
N VAL A 134 -5.54 5.87 3.08
CA VAL A 134 -4.64 7.03 2.86
C VAL A 134 -5.10 8.24 3.68
N ARG A 135 -6.41 8.52 3.79
CA ARG A 135 -6.94 9.55 4.70
C ARG A 135 -6.51 9.28 6.14
N ASP A 136 -6.60 8.03 6.59
CA ASP A 136 -6.23 7.65 7.96
C ASP A 136 -4.72 7.82 8.19
N LEU A 137 -3.88 7.45 7.20
CA LEU A 137 -2.45 7.73 7.22
C LEU A 137 -2.16 9.23 7.33
N CYS A 138 -2.80 10.07 6.51
CA CYS A 138 -2.64 11.54 6.55
C CYS A 138 -3.03 12.11 7.91
N SER A 139 -4.17 11.65 8.46
CA SER A 139 -4.67 12.09 9.76
C SER A 139 -3.71 11.69 10.88
N TRP A 140 -3.18 10.46 10.84
CA TRP A 140 -2.18 9.99 11.79
C TRP A 140 -0.88 10.79 11.72
N ILE A 141 -0.34 11.05 10.52
CA ILE A 141 0.85 11.88 10.34
C ILE A 141 0.63 13.27 10.94
N ARG A 142 -0.50 13.91 10.61
CA ARG A 142 -0.85 15.26 11.08
C ARG A 142 -0.98 15.34 12.60
N ALA A 143 -1.51 14.29 13.23
CA ALA A 143 -1.69 14.22 14.68
C ALA A 143 -0.42 13.77 15.44
N SER A 144 0.57 13.22 14.72
CA SER A 144 1.81 12.72 15.33
C SER A 144 2.69 13.85 15.85
N LYS A 145 3.46 13.57 16.90
CA LYS A 145 4.45 14.49 17.47
C LYS A 145 5.73 13.72 17.74
N PHE A 146 6.79 14.07 17.03
CA PHE A 146 8.11 13.45 17.18
C PHE A 146 9.10 14.38 17.92
N SER A 147 8.60 15.16 18.87
CA SER A 147 9.45 15.93 19.77
C SER A 147 10.13 14.98 20.76
N ARG A 148 11.44 15.14 20.99
CA ARG A 148 12.25 14.35 21.95
C ARG A 148 12.62 12.92 21.49
N ILE A 149 12.80 12.70 20.20
CA ILE A 149 13.39 11.45 19.70
C ILE A 149 14.83 11.31 20.17
N ALA A 150 15.11 10.33 21.04
CA ALA A 150 16.44 10.04 21.57
C ALA A 150 17.28 9.12 20.67
N LEU A 151 17.04 9.14 19.35
CA LEU A 151 17.86 8.42 18.37
C LEU A 151 19.03 9.30 17.94
N SER A 152 20.20 8.68 17.77
CA SER A 152 21.38 9.37 17.25
C SER A 152 21.28 9.61 15.74
N THR A 153 22.06 10.56 15.25
CA THR A 153 22.30 10.72 13.81
C THR A 153 22.91 9.43 13.25
N PRO A 154 22.46 8.92 12.08
CA PRO A 154 21.51 9.52 11.14
C PRO A 154 20.05 9.05 11.31
N LEU A 155 19.74 8.32 12.38
CA LEU A 155 18.41 7.74 12.60
C LEU A 155 17.35 8.76 13.01
N ASN A 156 17.74 9.97 13.43
CA ASN A 156 16.82 11.06 13.82
C ASN A 156 16.54 12.10 12.72
N ASN A 157 17.00 11.87 11.47
CA ASN A 157 16.98 12.84 10.37
C ASN A 157 15.59 13.34 9.91
N CYS A 158 14.50 12.74 10.39
CA CYS A 158 13.12 13.17 10.10
C CYS A 158 12.39 13.81 11.29
N ALA A 159 13.07 14.06 12.43
CA ALA A 159 12.42 14.56 13.65
C ALA A 159 11.87 15.99 13.50
N THR A 160 12.40 16.77 12.56
CA THR A 160 12.04 18.17 12.32
C THR A 160 11.17 18.38 11.07
N VAL A 161 10.71 17.30 10.42
CA VAL A 161 9.87 17.41 9.23
C VAL A 161 8.52 18.04 9.59
N ASP A 162 8.06 18.98 8.78
CA ASP A 162 6.70 19.54 8.90
C ASP A 162 5.66 18.48 8.52
N LEU A 163 5.13 17.81 9.55
CA LEU A 163 4.15 16.74 9.43
C LEU A 163 2.82 17.25 8.84
N LYS A 164 2.43 18.49 9.14
CA LYS A 164 1.18 19.07 8.62
C LYS A 164 1.29 19.29 7.12
N ALA A 165 2.39 19.91 6.68
CA ALA A 165 2.66 20.09 5.26
C ALA A 165 2.85 18.75 4.53
N CYS A 166 3.45 17.75 5.17
CA CYS A 166 3.56 16.40 4.63
C CYS A 166 2.18 15.77 4.41
N ALA A 167 1.31 15.78 5.42
CA ALA A 167 -0.04 15.23 5.33
C ALA A 167 -0.88 15.93 4.24
N THR A 168 -0.81 17.27 4.17
CA THR A 168 -1.53 18.03 3.13
C THR A 168 -1.06 17.71 1.72
N ARG A 169 0.25 17.51 1.50
CA ARG A 169 0.75 17.07 0.18
C ARG A 169 0.30 15.65 -0.16
N LEU A 170 0.28 14.76 0.83
CA LEU A 170 -0.15 13.38 0.67
C LEU A 170 -1.62 13.26 0.26
N GLU A 171 -2.49 14.11 0.81
CA GLU A 171 -3.94 14.11 0.47
C GLU A 171 -4.21 14.40 -1.01
N ALA A 172 -3.29 15.10 -1.70
CA ALA A 172 -3.40 15.45 -3.11
C ALA A 172 -2.79 14.40 -4.07
N ILE A 173 -2.13 13.36 -3.54
CA ILE A 173 -1.55 12.31 -4.39
C ILE A 173 -2.63 11.31 -4.80
N ASP A 174 -2.60 10.92 -6.07
CA ASP A 174 -3.35 9.76 -6.55
C ASP A 174 -2.97 8.50 -5.75
N VAL A 175 -3.95 7.83 -5.15
CA VAL A 175 -3.72 6.64 -4.32
C VAL A 175 -3.20 5.42 -5.12
N ASN A 176 -3.32 5.46 -6.44
CA ASN A 176 -2.75 4.50 -7.38
C ASN A 176 -1.45 5.01 -8.03
N LYS A 177 -0.90 6.16 -7.58
CA LYS A 177 0.40 6.67 -8.02
C LYS A 177 1.46 5.58 -7.83
N ALA A 178 2.13 5.24 -8.93
CA ALA A 178 3.21 4.27 -8.91
C ALA A 178 4.41 4.82 -8.12
N ILE A 179 4.97 3.96 -7.27
CA ILE A 179 6.19 4.17 -6.49
C ILE A 179 7.28 3.29 -7.09
N SER A 180 8.26 3.94 -7.71
CA SER A 180 9.41 3.26 -8.30
C SER A 180 10.27 2.63 -7.21
N ASN A 181 10.66 1.37 -7.39
CA ASN A 181 11.60 0.66 -6.53
C ASN A 181 12.31 -0.45 -7.32
N ARG A 182 13.37 -1.04 -6.74
CA ARG A 182 14.24 -2.04 -7.38
C ARG A 182 13.62 -3.42 -7.62
N PHE A 183 12.46 -3.70 -7.04
CA PHE A 183 11.86 -5.03 -7.09
C PHE A 183 10.68 -5.13 -8.06
N SER A 184 9.79 -4.12 -8.05
CA SER A 184 8.60 -4.04 -8.92
C SER A 184 7.86 -2.74 -8.67
N LYS A 185 6.91 -2.33 -9.52
CA LYS A 185 6.11 -1.12 -9.26
C LYS A 185 5.23 -1.33 -8.01
N GLY A 186 5.45 -0.52 -6.97
CA GLY A 186 4.52 -0.38 -5.85
C GLY A 186 3.50 0.73 -6.09
N VAL A 187 2.48 0.85 -5.26
CA VAL A 187 1.47 1.93 -5.36
C VAL A 187 1.22 2.61 -4.03
N MET A 188 0.86 3.90 -4.07
CA MET A 188 0.78 4.77 -2.90
C MET A 188 -0.11 4.23 -1.77
N HIS A 189 -1.27 3.63 -2.08
CA HIS A 189 -2.18 3.12 -1.04
C HIS A 189 -1.64 1.94 -0.24
N GLU A 190 -0.73 1.13 -0.80
CA GLU A 190 -0.06 0.04 -0.05
C GLU A 190 0.75 0.62 1.12
N LEU A 191 1.27 1.85 0.97
CA LEU A 191 2.08 2.47 2.01
C LEU A 191 1.23 3.05 3.16
N ALA A 192 -0.10 2.93 3.10
CA ALA A 192 -0.97 3.28 4.21
C ALA A 192 -0.72 2.41 5.45
N TYR A 193 -0.11 1.21 5.32
CA TYR A 193 0.24 0.34 6.44
C TYR A 193 1.36 0.90 7.34
N PHE A 194 2.03 1.99 6.97
CA PHE A 194 2.93 2.68 7.90
C PHE A 194 2.18 3.38 9.05
N ARG A 195 0.87 3.62 8.94
CA ARG A 195 0.13 4.35 9.96
C ARG A 195 -0.01 3.55 11.26
N ARG A 196 0.05 4.27 12.39
CA ARG A 196 -0.31 3.76 13.72
C ARG A 196 0.38 2.41 14.02
N SER A 197 -0.46 1.39 14.22
CA SER A 197 -0.20 0.06 14.75
C SER A 197 -0.48 -1.02 13.70
N GLU A 198 -0.58 -0.63 12.43
CA GLU A 198 -0.80 -1.54 11.32
C GLU A 198 0.41 -2.46 11.10
N TRP A 199 0.16 -3.68 10.64
CA TRP A 199 1.23 -4.61 10.28
C TRP A 199 1.79 -4.20 8.91
N LEU A 200 3.10 -3.95 8.84
CA LEU A 200 3.73 -3.67 7.55
C LEU A 200 3.62 -4.90 6.65
N ASP A 201 3.24 -4.69 5.39
CA ASP A 201 3.18 -5.73 4.38
C ASP A 201 4.48 -5.79 3.55
N ASP A 202 4.52 -6.73 2.61
CA ASP A 202 5.62 -6.89 1.67
C ASP A 202 5.82 -5.64 0.79
N GLY A 203 4.75 -4.90 0.47
CA GLY A 203 4.81 -3.63 -0.25
C GLY A 203 5.58 -2.55 0.51
N CYS A 204 5.31 -2.40 1.81
CA CYS A 204 6.04 -1.51 2.71
C CYS A 204 7.54 -1.87 2.79
N LEU A 205 7.86 -3.14 3.02
CA LEU A 205 9.26 -3.59 3.12
C LEU A 205 10.00 -3.35 1.81
N ARG A 206 9.40 -3.70 0.67
CA ARG A 206 9.97 -3.55 -0.67
C ARG A 206 10.39 -2.12 -0.97
N VAL A 207 9.51 -1.16 -0.69
CA VAL A 207 9.75 0.26 -0.96
C VAL A 207 10.87 0.82 -0.07
N VAL A 208 10.91 0.44 1.21
CA VAL A 208 11.96 0.90 2.12
C VAL A 208 13.29 0.23 1.83
N MET A 209 13.33 -1.09 1.63
CA MET A 209 14.55 -1.81 1.27
C MET A 209 15.17 -1.25 -0.01
N SER A 210 14.36 -0.95 -1.03
CA SER A 210 14.87 -0.31 -2.25
C SER A 210 15.52 1.04 -1.96
N HIS A 211 14.90 1.88 -1.12
CA HIS A 211 15.48 3.17 -0.72
C HIS A 211 16.80 2.99 0.05
N LEU A 212 16.86 1.98 0.93
CA LEU A 212 18.05 1.66 1.72
C LEU A 212 19.21 1.14 0.85
N MET A 213 18.91 0.32 -0.17
CA MET A 213 19.90 -0.15 -1.14
C MET A 213 20.56 1.00 -1.91
N ASP A 214 19.82 2.09 -2.16
CA ASP A 214 20.36 3.27 -2.85
C ASP A 214 21.30 4.14 -1.98
N GLN A 215 21.49 3.81 -0.70
CA GLN A 215 22.32 4.60 0.23
C GLN A 215 23.82 4.29 0.15
N ASP A 216 24.23 3.19 -0.49
CA ASP A 216 25.63 2.76 -0.57
C ASP A 216 25.99 2.41 -2.02
N LEU A 217 26.44 3.44 -2.74
CA LEU A 217 26.81 3.38 -4.15
C LEU A 217 28.33 3.29 -4.30
N ASP A 218 28.78 2.50 -5.28
CA ASP A 218 30.18 2.48 -5.71
C ASP A 218 30.53 3.70 -6.58
N ASN A 219 31.79 3.76 -7.04
CA ASN A 219 32.30 4.85 -7.88
C ASN A 219 31.58 4.98 -9.24
N ASN A 220 30.85 3.95 -9.67
CA ASN A 220 30.06 3.93 -10.90
C ASN A 220 28.58 4.25 -10.64
N GLY A 221 28.21 4.60 -9.41
CA GLY A 221 26.82 4.84 -9.00
C GLY A 221 25.99 3.56 -8.89
N GLN A 222 26.61 2.38 -8.83
CA GLN A 222 25.92 1.11 -8.65
C GLN A 222 25.81 0.75 -7.17
N SER A 223 24.63 0.27 -6.75
CA SER A 223 24.44 -0.19 -5.37
C SER A 223 25.34 -1.37 -5.07
N ARG A 224 26.07 -1.29 -3.96
CA ARG A 224 26.81 -2.43 -3.40
C ARG A 224 25.93 -3.31 -2.50
N ILE A 225 24.66 -2.94 -2.32
CA ILE A 225 23.69 -3.63 -1.48
C ILE A 225 22.68 -4.36 -2.38
N GLY A 226 22.59 -5.66 -2.19
CA GLY A 226 21.54 -6.51 -2.75
C GLY A 226 20.35 -6.63 -1.80
N GLY A 227 19.22 -7.09 -2.32
CA GLY A 227 18.04 -7.37 -1.51
C GLY A 227 17.16 -8.42 -2.14
N VAL A 228 16.48 -9.20 -1.31
CA VAL A 228 15.50 -10.21 -1.73
C VAL A 228 14.09 -9.62 -1.70
N ASN A 229 13.32 -9.79 -2.77
CA ASN A 229 11.98 -9.25 -2.89
C ASN A 229 11.04 -9.86 -1.84
N PRO A 230 10.54 -9.12 -0.83
CA PRO A 230 9.72 -9.68 0.25
C PRO A 230 8.47 -10.44 -0.21
N LEU A 231 8.02 -10.24 -1.45
CA LEU A 231 6.92 -10.98 -2.06
C LEU A 231 7.17 -12.50 -2.12
N TYR A 232 8.43 -12.96 -2.12
CA TYR A 232 8.74 -14.40 -2.14
C TYR A 232 8.08 -15.14 -0.97
N ALA A 233 7.89 -14.49 0.17
CA ALA A 233 7.24 -15.08 1.33
C ALA A 233 5.72 -15.32 1.17
N ARG A 234 5.08 -14.69 0.18
CA ARG A 234 3.62 -14.70 -0.01
C ARG A 234 3.16 -15.37 -1.30
N VAL A 235 4.09 -15.69 -2.21
CA VAL A 235 3.78 -16.48 -3.40
C VAL A 235 3.65 -17.96 -3.06
N HIS A 236 3.03 -18.71 -3.97
CA HIS A 236 2.97 -20.17 -3.88
C HIS A 236 4.38 -20.78 -3.79
N GLU A 237 4.55 -21.89 -3.06
CA GLU A 237 5.85 -22.55 -2.82
C GLU A 237 6.67 -22.75 -4.10
N SER A 238 6.01 -23.18 -5.17
CA SER A 238 6.65 -23.41 -6.47
C SER A 238 7.25 -22.16 -7.13
N MET A 239 6.85 -20.96 -6.71
CA MET A 239 7.31 -19.68 -7.27
C MET A 239 8.37 -19.00 -6.41
N LYS A 240 8.60 -19.45 -5.17
CA LYS A 240 9.50 -18.77 -4.24
C LYS A 240 10.93 -18.64 -4.79
N LYS A 241 11.48 -19.75 -5.28
CA LYS A 241 12.83 -19.78 -5.85
C LYS A 241 12.97 -18.83 -7.05
N GLU A 242 11.95 -18.74 -7.91
CA GLU A 242 11.93 -17.81 -9.06
C GLU A 242 11.93 -16.34 -8.60
N VAL A 243 11.14 -16.00 -7.58
CA VAL A 243 11.13 -14.64 -7.01
C VAL A 243 12.47 -14.31 -6.36
N ILE A 244 13.09 -15.27 -5.68
CA ILE A 244 14.42 -15.11 -5.07
C ILE A 244 15.49 -14.90 -6.16
N THR A 245 15.55 -15.75 -7.19
CA THR A 245 16.58 -15.65 -8.24
C THR A 245 16.42 -14.43 -9.14
N SER A 246 15.20 -13.89 -9.27
CA SER A 246 14.94 -12.62 -9.96
C SER A 246 15.14 -11.38 -9.08
N SER A 247 15.45 -11.56 -7.79
CA SER A 247 15.70 -10.44 -6.88
C SER A 247 17.04 -9.75 -7.18
N PRO A 248 17.16 -8.45 -6.87
CA PRO A 248 18.37 -7.67 -7.14
C PRO A 248 19.49 -7.99 -6.14
N PHE A 249 20.09 -9.19 -6.20
CA PHE A 249 21.30 -9.52 -5.47
C PHE A 249 22.21 -10.50 -6.21
N ASN A 250 23.50 -10.49 -5.86
CA ASN A 250 24.51 -11.46 -6.24
C ASN A 250 25.57 -11.56 -5.14
N THR A 251 26.42 -12.57 -5.19
CA THR A 251 27.47 -12.82 -4.19
C THR A 251 28.61 -11.78 -4.21
N SER A 252 28.69 -10.92 -5.24
CA SER A 252 29.64 -9.79 -5.27
C SER A 252 29.12 -8.54 -4.56
N ASN A 253 27.84 -8.52 -4.15
CA ASN A 253 27.34 -7.46 -3.29
C ASN A 253 28.08 -7.47 -1.94
N ARG A 254 28.23 -6.29 -1.34
CA ARG A 254 28.79 -6.16 0.01
C ARG A 254 27.86 -6.77 1.04
N LEU A 255 26.58 -6.40 0.97
CA LEU A 255 25.52 -6.94 1.82
C LEU A 255 24.34 -7.42 0.96
N VAL A 256 23.61 -8.42 1.45
CA VAL A 256 22.30 -8.80 0.92
C VAL A 256 21.26 -8.78 2.04
N LEU A 257 20.20 -8.00 1.85
CA LEU A 257 19.08 -7.90 2.79
C LEU A 257 18.03 -8.98 2.51
N ILE A 258 17.70 -9.81 3.50
CA ILE A 258 16.79 -10.95 3.36
C ILE A 258 15.63 -10.80 4.36
N PRO A 259 14.46 -10.30 3.93
CA PRO A 259 13.28 -10.22 4.78
C PRO A 259 12.62 -11.58 4.88
N ILE A 260 12.36 -12.08 6.09
CA ILE A 260 11.83 -13.43 6.32
C ILE A 260 10.47 -13.32 6.98
N TYR A 261 9.47 -14.04 6.46
CA TYR A 261 8.11 -14.02 6.99
C TYR A 261 7.69 -15.40 7.49
N ILE A 262 7.34 -15.50 8.77
CA ILE A 262 6.96 -16.75 9.43
C ILE A 262 5.71 -16.49 10.26
N ASP A 263 4.62 -17.24 10.03
CA ASP A 263 3.40 -17.20 10.84
C ASP A 263 2.84 -15.79 11.11
N GLY A 264 2.89 -14.87 10.14
CA GLY A 264 2.41 -13.50 10.36
C GLY A 264 3.44 -12.52 10.93
N HIS A 265 4.70 -12.94 11.06
CA HIS A 265 5.77 -12.19 11.70
C HIS A 265 6.94 -11.91 10.73
N TRP A 266 7.47 -10.68 10.74
CA TRP A 266 8.67 -10.31 10.00
C TRP A 266 9.93 -10.48 10.85
N ALA A 267 10.86 -11.27 10.34
CA ALA A 267 12.25 -11.33 10.75
C ALA A 267 13.15 -10.86 9.59
N GLY A 268 14.46 -10.83 9.81
CA GLY A 268 15.41 -10.50 8.76
C GLY A 268 16.75 -11.18 8.95
N ALA A 269 17.44 -11.38 7.84
CA ALA A 269 18.85 -11.72 7.83
C ALA A 269 19.61 -10.75 6.91
N VAL A 270 20.89 -10.54 7.23
CA VAL A 270 21.83 -9.84 6.37
C VAL A 270 23.01 -10.76 6.12
N PHE A 271 23.24 -11.09 4.85
CA PHE A 271 24.49 -11.70 4.43
C PHE A 271 25.51 -10.60 4.22
N ASP A 272 26.52 -10.57 5.08
CA ASP A 272 27.65 -9.66 5.02
C ASP A 272 28.85 -10.41 4.45
N TYR A 273 28.99 -10.33 3.13
CA TYR A 273 30.07 -11.01 2.40
C TYR A 273 31.44 -10.39 2.67
N GLU A 274 31.49 -9.12 3.09
CA GLU A 274 32.75 -8.43 3.41
C GLU A 274 33.34 -8.92 4.73
N ASN A 275 32.49 -9.29 5.69
CA ASN A 275 32.90 -9.78 7.01
C ASN A 275 32.62 -11.28 7.21
N SER A 276 32.22 -11.99 6.16
CA SER A 276 31.89 -13.43 6.17
C SER A 276 30.87 -13.81 7.25
N LYS A 277 29.77 -13.04 7.36
CA LYS A 277 28.75 -13.21 8.42
C LYS A 277 27.33 -13.30 7.86
N ALA A 278 26.52 -14.17 8.45
CA ALA A 278 25.08 -14.22 8.26
C ALA A 278 24.42 -13.70 9.55
N ILE A 279 24.07 -12.42 9.56
CA ILE A 279 23.53 -11.76 10.75
C ILE A 279 22.00 -11.93 10.75
N ILE A 280 21.47 -12.65 11.73
CA ILE A 280 20.07 -13.02 11.86
C ILE A 280 19.41 -12.17 12.94
N PHE A 281 18.32 -11.51 12.60
CA PHE A 281 17.53 -10.70 13.52
C PHE A 281 16.08 -11.19 13.52
N GLU A 282 15.65 -11.65 14.69
CA GLU A 282 14.25 -11.94 14.98
C GLU A 282 13.81 -10.97 16.09
N PRO A 283 12.82 -10.08 15.85
CA PRO A 283 12.39 -9.07 16.81
C PRO A 283 11.76 -9.59 18.11
N MET A 284 10.97 -10.67 18.12
CA MET A 284 10.36 -11.20 19.36
C MET A 284 11.38 -11.89 20.29
N GLN A 285 12.52 -12.30 19.75
CA GLN A 285 13.63 -13.00 20.37
C GLN A 285 13.18 -14.28 21.09
N THR A 286 12.35 -15.08 20.41
CA THR A 286 11.90 -16.39 20.92
C THR A 286 12.54 -17.53 20.14
N SER A 287 12.72 -18.68 20.79
CA SER A 287 13.28 -19.88 20.14
C SER A 287 12.43 -20.36 18.96
N LYS A 288 11.09 -20.32 19.09
CA LYS A 288 10.17 -20.74 18.02
C LYS A 288 10.47 -19.99 16.71
N TYR A 289 10.44 -18.67 16.75
CA TYR A 289 10.64 -17.87 15.53
C TYR A 289 12.08 -17.95 15.03
N TYR A 290 13.07 -17.98 15.93
CA TYR A 290 14.47 -18.14 15.53
C TYR A 290 14.70 -19.45 14.75
N ILE A 291 14.14 -20.57 15.23
CA ILE A 291 14.22 -21.86 14.52
C ILE A 291 13.60 -21.75 13.13
N GLY A 292 12.40 -21.18 13.01
CA GLY A 292 11.76 -20.98 11.71
C GLY A 292 12.57 -20.08 10.77
N VAL A 293 13.29 -19.09 11.30
CA VAL A 293 14.20 -18.25 10.50
C VAL A 293 15.35 -19.08 9.93
N CYS A 294 15.98 -19.92 10.77
CA CYS A 294 17.04 -20.82 10.31
C CYS A 294 16.53 -21.80 9.25
N GLU A 295 15.34 -22.40 9.43
CA GLU A 295 14.74 -23.32 8.45
C GLU A 295 14.56 -22.66 7.08
N VAL A 296 14.06 -21.42 7.04
CA VAL A 296 13.91 -20.65 5.79
C VAL A 296 15.27 -20.34 5.16
N LEU A 297 16.26 -19.97 5.97
CA LEU A 297 17.61 -19.70 5.49
C LEU A 297 18.25 -20.95 4.89
N ASP A 298 18.14 -22.09 5.55
CA ASP A 298 18.69 -23.35 5.07
C ASP A 298 18.00 -23.80 3.77
N GLU A 299 16.67 -23.72 3.70
CA GLU A 299 15.89 -24.20 2.55
C GLU A 299 16.10 -23.36 1.28
N TYR A 300 16.14 -22.04 1.42
CA TYR A 300 16.11 -21.13 0.27
C TYR A 300 17.42 -20.39 0.03
N PHE A 301 18.27 -20.27 1.04
CA PHE A 301 19.44 -19.41 1.00
C PHE A 301 20.76 -20.12 1.36
N GLY A 302 20.75 -21.41 1.68
CA GLY A 302 21.93 -22.16 2.14
C GLY A 302 23.11 -22.11 1.15
N GLU A 303 22.83 -22.19 -0.16
CA GLU A 303 23.85 -22.07 -1.21
C GLU A 303 24.55 -20.71 -1.21
N TYR A 304 23.86 -19.64 -0.80
CA TYR A 304 24.41 -18.28 -0.72
C TYR A 304 25.09 -17.99 0.62
N ALA A 305 24.91 -18.86 1.62
CA ALA A 305 25.36 -18.68 3.00
C ALA A 305 26.50 -19.64 3.41
N THR A 306 26.98 -20.50 2.51
CA THR A 306 27.88 -21.62 2.83
C THR A 306 29.17 -21.22 3.55
N GLU A 307 29.69 -20.01 3.28
CA GLU A 307 30.94 -19.50 3.89
C GLU A 307 30.69 -18.44 4.98
N LEU A 308 29.44 -18.26 5.41
CA LEU A 308 29.06 -17.19 6.34
C LEU A 308 28.89 -17.73 7.77
N GLU A 309 29.53 -17.07 8.74
CA GLU A 309 29.33 -17.36 10.16
C GLU A 309 27.96 -16.83 10.63
N PRO A 310 27.06 -17.68 11.17
CA PRO A 310 25.77 -17.24 11.66
C PRO A 310 25.91 -16.45 12.98
N ILE A 311 25.38 -15.23 13.02
CA ILE A 311 25.39 -14.37 14.20
C ILE A 311 23.97 -13.92 14.52
N GLN A 312 23.56 -14.08 15.77
CA GLN A 312 22.26 -13.59 16.21
C GLN A 312 22.35 -12.13 16.69
N GLN A 313 21.60 -11.23 16.06
CA GLN A 313 21.32 -9.89 16.55
C GLN A 313 20.24 -9.95 17.65
N ARG A 314 20.54 -9.42 18.84
CA ARG A 314 19.71 -9.53 20.06
C ARG A 314 19.06 -8.22 20.52
N ALA A 315 19.05 -7.21 19.66
CA ALA A 315 18.44 -5.93 19.94
C ALA A 315 17.97 -5.26 18.64
N PRO A 316 16.88 -4.48 18.67
CA PRO A 316 15.95 -4.33 19.79
C PRO A 316 14.98 -5.52 19.90
N ARG A 317 14.48 -5.78 21.11
CA ARG A 317 13.37 -6.71 21.32
C ARG A 317 12.04 -5.99 21.07
N GLN A 318 11.14 -6.63 20.33
CA GLN A 318 9.76 -6.20 20.16
C GLN A 318 8.95 -6.43 21.44
N GLU A 319 8.21 -5.42 21.87
CA GLU A 319 7.33 -5.47 23.06
C GLU A 319 5.83 -5.58 22.71
N ASP A 320 5.46 -5.24 21.47
CA ASP A 320 4.06 -5.23 20.99
C ASP A 320 3.80 -6.35 19.96
N THR A 321 2.70 -6.29 19.22
CA THR A 321 2.30 -7.29 18.22
C THR A 321 2.53 -6.84 16.77
N ASN A 322 3.06 -5.65 16.51
CA ASN A 322 3.05 -5.05 15.17
C ASN A 322 4.37 -4.36 14.76
N SER A 323 5.36 -4.29 15.65
CA SER A 323 6.62 -3.59 15.39
C SER A 323 7.67 -4.42 14.67
N CYS A 324 7.39 -5.68 14.34
CA CYS A 324 8.34 -6.57 13.65
C CYS A 324 8.90 -5.95 12.36
N GLY A 325 8.03 -5.44 11.48
CA GLY A 325 8.42 -4.79 10.23
C GLY A 325 9.33 -3.56 10.43
N PRO A 326 8.91 -2.53 11.20
CA PRO A 326 9.76 -1.37 11.48
C PRO A 326 11.11 -1.72 12.11
N LEU A 327 11.15 -2.73 12.98
CA LEU A 327 12.39 -3.17 13.62
C LEU A 327 13.32 -3.90 12.65
N VAL A 328 12.79 -4.74 11.75
CA VAL A 328 13.58 -5.38 10.68
C VAL A 328 14.18 -4.32 9.74
N LEU A 329 13.41 -3.28 9.39
CA LEU A 329 13.91 -2.18 8.57
C LEU A 329 15.03 -1.37 9.27
N LEU A 330 14.92 -1.16 10.59
CA LEU A 330 15.98 -0.57 11.40
C LEU A 330 17.24 -1.44 11.41
N PHE A 331 17.08 -2.74 11.62
CA PHE A 331 18.19 -3.68 11.55
C PHE A 331 18.92 -3.58 10.21
N PHE A 332 18.20 -3.62 9.09
CA PHE A 332 18.80 -3.46 7.76
C PHE A 332 19.53 -2.13 7.57
N GLU A 333 18.92 -1.02 7.98
CA GLU A 333 19.57 0.29 7.87
C GLU A 333 20.86 0.36 8.71
N CYS A 334 20.85 -0.17 9.92
CA CYS A 334 22.02 -0.21 10.80
C CYS A 334 23.16 -1.04 10.18
N MET A 335 22.85 -2.20 9.58
CA MET A 335 23.84 -3.02 8.88
C MET A 335 24.45 -2.30 7.67
N ILE A 336 23.61 -1.65 6.85
CA ILE A 336 24.09 -0.88 5.70
C ILE A 336 25.02 0.24 6.15
N ARG A 337 24.63 1.00 7.18
CA ARG A 337 25.37 2.14 7.70
C ARG A 337 26.55 1.76 8.60
N ARG A 338 26.73 0.48 8.92
CA ARG A 338 27.74 -0.03 9.86
C ARG A 338 27.68 0.66 11.23
N ILE A 339 26.47 0.85 11.74
CA ILE A 339 26.25 1.38 13.09
C ILE A 339 25.63 0.30 13.98
N PRO A 340 25.89 0.33 15.31
CA PRO A 340 25.21 -0.58 16.23
C PRO A 340 23.69 -0.45 16.12
N VAL A 341 22.98 -1.58 16.17
CA VAL A 341 21.51 -1.57 16.25
C VAL A 341 21.11 -1.10 17.66
N PRO A 342 20.45 0.07 17.80
CA PRO A 342 20.12 0.59 19.12
C PRO A 342 18.92 -0.15 19.72
N ASN A 343 18.82 -0.17 21.05
CA ASN A 343 17.54 -0.42 21.71
C ASN A 343 16.59 0.75 21.41
N ILE A 344 15.34 0.42 21.09
CA ILE A 344 14.33 1.40 20.69
C ILE A 344 13.20 1.37 21.73
N PRO A 345 12.94 2.48 22.43
CA PRO A 345 11.73 2.63 23.22
C PRO A 345 10.48 2.52 22.34
N SER A 346 9.43 1.88 22.85
CA SER A 346 8.18 1.64 22.12
C SER A 346 7.56 2.93 21.54
N GLU A 347 7.74 4.08 22.19
CA GLU A 347 7.29 5.39 21.71
C GLU A 347 8.00 5.86 20.41
N HIS A 348 9.20 5.36 20.12
CA HIS A 348 9.96 5.73 18.92
C HIS A 348 9.59 4.88 17.69
N ILE A 349 8.84 3.79 17.84
CA ILE A 349 8.38 2.98 16.71
C ILE A 349 7.52 3.82 15.76
N ALA A 350 6.62 4.64 16.29
CA ALA A 350 5.78 5.53 15.49
C ALA A 350 6.62 6.49 14.63
N TYR A 351 7.74 6.96 15.19
CA TYR A 351 8.70 7.78 14.46
C TYR A 351 9.41 7.00 13.36
N LEU A 352 9.89 5.77 13.63
CA LEU A 352 10.52 4.92 12.62
C LEU A 352 9.56 4.64 11.44
N ARG A 353 8.29 4.33 11.75
CA ARG A 353 7.24 4.15 10.74
C ARG A 353 7.09 5.37 9.84
N PHE A 354 6.94 6.56 10.43
CA PHE A 354 6.86 7.80 9.66
C PHE A 354 8.14 8.07 8.87
N ARG A 355 9.31 7.87 9.48
CA ARG A 355 10.61 8.11 8.86
C ARG A 355 10.81 7.24 7.62
N TYR A 356 10.54 5.94 7.72
CA TYR A 356 10.67 5.04 6.58
C TYR A 356 9.67 5.35 5.48
N PHE A 357 8.41 5.62 5.84
CA PHE A 357 7.42 6.13 4.89
C PHE A 357 7.95 7.36 4.17
N PHE A 358 8.35 8.40 4.91
CA PHE A 358 8.73 9.71 4.37
C PHE A 358 9.96 9.62 3.46
N LEU A 359 11.02 8.94 3.90
CA LEU A 359 12.27 8.83 3.14
C LEU A 359 12.08 8.05 1.83
N SER A 360 11.33 6.95 1.88
CA SER A 360 11.12 6.08 0.72
C SER A 360 10.11 6.63 -0.30
N THR A 361 9.32 7.63 0.08
CA THR A 361 8.28 8.24 -0.78
C THR A 361 8.53 9.69 -1.13
N LYS A 362 9.64 10.29 -0.66
CA LYS A 362 10.00 11.69 -0.91
C LYS A 362 9.94 12.07 -2.40
N GLY A 363 10.36 11.19 -3.30
CA GLY A 363 10.31 11.42 -4.75
C GLY A 363 8.89 11.55 -5.32
N ALA A 364 7.88 11.01 -4.63
CA ALA A 364 6.48 11.02 -5.06
C ALA A 364 5.75 12.33 -4.70
N PHE A 365 6.13 13.02 -3.62
CA PHE A 365 5.40 14.21 -3.14
C PHE A 365 6.21 15.35 -2.53
N CYS A 366 7.54 15.25 -2.46
CA CYS A 366 8.40 16.36 -2.06
C CYS A 366 9.07 17.05 -3.25
N ARG A 367 8.61 16.84 -4.50
CA ARG A 367 9.07 17.66 -5.63
C ARG A 367 8.65 19.11 -5.35
N SER A 368 9.63 20.00 -5.26
CA SER A 368 9.38 21.44 -5.38
C SER A 368 8.74 21.69 -6.75
N PRO A 369 7.68 22.53 -6.85
CA PRO A 369 7.15 22.95 -8.13
C PRO A 369 8.23 23.78 -8.84
N GLY A 370 9.02 23.16 -9.73
CA GLY A 370 10.07 23.91 -10.46
C GLY A 370 11.15 23.10 -11.16
N LEU A 371 11.39 21.83 -10.82
CA LEU A 371 12.40 21.03 -11.53
C LEU A 371 11.70 20.11 -12.53
N ARG A 372 11.71 20.52 -13.81
CA ARG A 372 11.39 19.68 -14.95
C ARG A 372 12.56 18.71 -15.22
N GLU A 373 12.20 17.53 -15.72
CA GLU A 373 13.11 16.44 -16.11
C GLU A 373 14.08 16.84 -17.22
#